data_AF-A0A382KFN8-F1
#
_entry.id   AF-A0A382KFN8-F1
#
_cell.length_a   1.000
_cell.length_b   1.000
_cell.length_c   1.000
_cell.angle_alpha   90.00
_cell.angle_beta   90.00
_cell.angle_gamma   90.00
#
_symmetry.space_group_name_H-M   'P 1'
#
loop_
_entity.id
_entity.type
_entity.pdbx_description
1 polymer ?
#
loop_
_entity_poly.entity_id
_entity_poly.type
_entity_poly.pdbx_seq_one_letter_code
_entity_poly.pdbx_strand_id
1 'polypeptide(L)'
;MDRQGVRAEDDPIRRSLLFVPAVRPDRYPKALATGADAVCIDLEDGVALEAKDSARRQALSVLANRSPTPVEVSLRINDVKTTLGQTDLTELINSGARPDALMLPKVSGEDEIKHVESVLASRSETLPLIVQIET
;
A
#
# COMPACT_ATOMS: atom_id res chain seq x y z
N MET A 1 -10.13 29.39 -12.31
CA MET A 1 -10.58 28.77 -11.05
C MET A 1 -9.37 28.07 -10.47
N ASP A 2 -8.78 28.72 -9.47
CA ASP A 2 -7.48 28.36 -8.91
C ASP A 2 -7.51 26.97 -8.29
N ARG A 3 -6.69 26.06 -8.83
CA ARG A 3 -6.18 24.92 -8.07
C ARG A 3 -5.15 25.47 -7.10
N GLN A 4 -5.62 25.99 -5.96
CA GLN A 4 -4.73 26.25 -4.83
C GLN A 4 -4.11 24.91 -4.45
N GLY A 5 -2.83 24.75 -4.80
CA GLY A 5 -2.04 23.59 -4.44
C GLY A 5 -2.09 23.40 -2.93
N VAL A 6 -2.51 22.22 -2.52
CA VAL A 6 -2.28 21.72 -1.15
C VAL A 6 -0.79 21.94 -0.87
N ARG A 7 -0.47 22.78 0.12
CA ARG A 7 0.91 23.01 0.52
C ARG A 7 1.51 21.70 1.06
N ALA A 8 2.80 21.51 0.80
CA ALA A 8 3.63 20.38 1.21
C ALA A 8 3.86 20.20 2.73
N GLU A 9 2.99 20.76 3.58
CA GLU A 9 3.13 20.70 5.05
C GLU A 9 2.58 19.39 5.64
N ASP A 10 1.68 18.71 4.92
CA ASP A 10 1.06 17.42 5.33
C ASP A 10 1.64 16.20 4.59
N ASP A 11 2.65 16.38 3.72
CA ASP A 11 3.26 15.25 3.01
C ASP A 11 4.23 14.54 3.97
N PRO A 12 4.00 13.25 4.31
CA PRO A 12 4.87 12.57 5.27
C PRO A 12 6.30 12.53 4.74
N ILE A 13 7.25 12.80 5.63
CA ILE A 13 8.67 12.69 5.34
C ILE A 13 8.97 11.22 5.03
N ARG A 14 9.58 10.93 3.87
CA ARG A 14 9.94 9.56 3.45
C ARG A 14 11.44 9.43 3.16
N ARG A 15 12.31 9.74 4.14
CA ARG A 15 13.78 9.60 3.97
C ARG A 15 14.20 8.12 3.97
N SER A 16 13.40 7.27 4.61
CA SER A 16 13.58 5.83 4.66
C SER A 16 12.24 5.11 4.54
N LEU A 17 12.20 4.11 3.67
CA LEU A 17 11.05 3.24 3.41
C LEU A 17 11.50 1.79 3.56
N LEU A 18 11.04 1.11 4.62
CA LEU A 18 11.42 -0.26 4.92
C LEU A 18 10.37 -1.25 4.42
N PHE A 19 10.75 -2.12 3.49
CA PHE A 19 9.87 -3.17 2.97
C PHE A 19 9.84 -4.40 3.87
N VAL A 20 8.64 -4.89 4.15
CA VAL A 20 8.38 -6.08 4.97
C VAL A 20 7.48 -7.03 4.17
N PRO A 21 7.99 -8.21 3.77
CA PRO A 21 7.16 -9.22 3.11
C PRO A 21 5.97 -9.60 3.98
N ALA A 22 4.75 -9.57 3.42
CA ALA A 22 3.53 -9.85 4.16
C ALA A 22 3.43 -11.29 4.69
N VAL A 23 4.24 -12.21 4.16
CA VAL A 23 4.42 -13.58 4.68
C VAL A 23 5.21 -13.65 6.00
N ARG A 24 5.72 -12.51 6.48
CA ARG A 24 6.48 -12.37 7.74
C ARG A 24 5.87 -11.30 8.64
N PRO A 25 4.60 -11.46 9.09
CA PRO A 25 3.94 -10.48 9.94
C PRO A 25 4.66 -10.29 11.28
N ASP A 26 5.44 -11.28 11.73
CA ASP A 26 6.32 -11.21 12.91
C ASP A 26 7.39 -10.12 12.81
N ARG A 27 7.74 -9.68 11.59
CA ARG A 27 8.72 -8.61 11.35
C ARG A 27 8.11 -7.21 11.41
N TYR A 28 6.79 -7.07 11.25
CA TYR A 28 6.14 -5.77 11.17
C TYR A 28 6.32 -4.92 12.45
N PRO A 29 6.10 -5.44 13.68
CA PRO A 29 6.35 -4.65 14.89
C PRO A 29 7.81 -4.21 15.03
N LYS A 30 8.75 -5.05 14.59
CA LYS A 30 10.19 -4.72 14.60
C LYS A 30 10.51 -3.64 13.58
N ALA A 31 9.90 -3.68 12.40
CA ALA A 31 10.05 -2.67 11.36
C ALA A 31 9.62 -1.29 11.86
N LEU A 32 8.45 -1.21 12.51
CA LEU A 32 7.96 0.04 13.13
C LEU A 32 8.92 0.59 14.19
N ALA A 33 9.64 -0.28 14.91
CA ALA A 33 10.58 0.11 15.96
C ALA A 33 11.98 0.52 15.44
N THR A 34 12.24 0.46 14.13
CA THR A 34 13.58 0.76 13.56
C THR A 34 13.92 2.25 13.51
N GLY A 35 12.92 3.12 13.61
CA GLY A 35 13.07 4.56 13.32
C GLY A 35 12.99 4.90 11.84
N ALA A 36 12.56 3.97 10.98
CA ALA A 36 12.20 4.28 9.60
C ALA A 36 11.00 5.24 9.55
N ASP A 37 10.99 6.12 8.54
CA ASP A 37 9.89 7.07 8.38
C ASP A 37 8.63 6.39 7.83
N ALA A 38 8.83 5.39 6.97
CA ALA A 38 7.76 4.60 6.38
C ALA A 38 8.08 3.10 6.39
N VAL A 39 7.05 2.28 6.53
CA VAL A 39 7.08 0.82 6.40
C VAL A 39 6.11 0.41 5.31
N CYS A 40 6.57 -0.38 4.36
CA CYS A 40 5.75 -0.95 3.30
C CYS A 40 5.50 -2.42 3.57
N ILE A 41 4.24 -2.82 3.75
CA ILE A 41 3.84 -4.22 3.75
C ILE A 41 3.80 -4.67 2.28
N ASP A 42 4.60 -5.67 1.93
CA ASP A 42 4.83 -6.06 0.54
C ASP A 42 4.08 -7.35 0.18
N LEU A 43 3.20 -7.27 -0.82
CA LEU A 43 2.53 -8.41 -1.45
C LEU A 43 3.17 -8.85 -2.77
N GLU A 44 4.18 -8.12 -3.25
CA GLU A 44 4.70 -8.23 -4.61
C GLU A 44 6.00 -9.06 -4.65
N ASP A 45 7.13 -8.51 -5.12
CA ASP A 45 8.37 -9.27 -5.37
C ASP A 45 8.95 -9.91 -4.10
N GLY A 46 8.62 -9.41 -2.90
CA GLY A 46 8.99 -10.03 -1.63
C GLY A 46 8.21 -11.30 -1.28
N VAL A 47 7.24 -11.71 -2.10
CA VAL A 47 6.32 -12.81 -1.82
C VAL A 47 6.28 -13.81 -2.99
N ALA A 48 6.55 -15.08 -2.69
CA ALA A 48 6.44 -16.18 -3.66
C ALA A 48 4.99 -16.37 -4.13
N LEU A 49 4.81 -16.84 -5.37
CA LEU A 49 3.49 -16.95 -6.02
C LEU A 49 2.50 -17.80 -5.21
N GLU A 50 2.95 -18.95 -4.73
CA GLU A 50 2.17 -19.88 -3.90
C GLU A 50 1.73 -19.28 -2.55
N ALA A 51 2.39 -18.20 -2.11
CA ALA A 51 2.13 -17.56 -0.83
C ALA A 51 1.24 -16.31 -0.94
N LYS A 52 0.89 -15.84 -2.15
CA LYS A 52 0.18 -14.57 -2.38
C LYS A 52 -1.14 -14.48 -1.60
N ASP A 53 -1.94 -15.53 -1.60
CA ASP A 53 -3.22 -15.54 -0.89
C ASP A 53 -3.05 -15.51 0.64
N SER A 54 -2.04 -16.22 1.15
CA SER A 54 -1.70 -16.18 2.57
C SER A 54 -1.14 -14.82 2.97
N ALA A 55 -0.29 -14.24 2.13
CA ALA A 55 0.32 -12.93 2.32
C ALA A 55 -0.74 -11.82 2.37
N ARG A 56 -1.70 -11.84 1.44
CA ARG A 56 -2.83 -10.90 1.41
C ARG A 56 -3.62 -10.93 2.70
N ARG A 57 -4.03 -12.11 3.16
CA ARG A 57 -4.77 -12.25 4.43
C ARG A 57 -3.96 -11.73 5.62
N GLN A 58 -2.65 -11.99 5.66
CA GLN A 58 -1.77 -11.49 6.71
C GLN A 58 -1.62 -9.97 6.67
N ALA A 59 -1.42 -9.37 5.49
CA ALA A 59 -1.33 -7.93 5.32
C ALA A 59 -2.61 -7.21 5.79
N LEU A 60 -3.78 -7.69 5.35
CA LEU A 60 -5.07 -7.12 5.75
C LEU A 60 -5.32 -7.28 7.25
N SER A 61 -4.95 -8.42 7.83
CA SER A 61 -5.03 -8.64 9.29
C SER A 61 -4.11 -7.67 10.06
N VAL A 62 -2.87 -7.46 9.59
CA VAL A 62 -1.95 -6.49 10.18
C VAL A 62 -2.53 -5.08 10.12
N LEU A 63 -3.06 -4.66 8.96
CA LEU A 63 -3.65 -3.34 8.77
C LEU A 63 -4.90 -3.13 9.63
N ALA A 64 -5.77 -4.14 9.75
CA ALA A 64 -6.99 -4.06 10.55
C ALA A 64 -6.73 -3.99 12.07
N ASN A 65 -5.64 -4.62 12.54
CA ASN A 65 -5.31 -4.73 13.97
C ASN A 65 -4.17 -3.80 14.41
N ARG A 66 -3.68 -2.90 13.54
CA ARG A 66 -2.56 -2.02 13.86
C ARG A 66 -2.94 -1.01 14.93
N SER A 67 -2.07 -0.82 15.91
CA SER A 67 -2.16 0.34 16.81
C SER A 67 -1.73 1.62 16.08
N PRO A 68 -2.24 2.80 16.48
CA PRO A 68 -1.76 4.07 15.96
C PRO A 68 -0.24 4.20 16.08
N THR A 69 0.40 4.71 15.03
CA THR A 69 1.85 4.86 14.93
C THR A 69 2.18 6.15 14.16
N PRO A 70 3.27 6.86 14.48
CA PRO A 70 3.72 8.02 13.70
C PRO A 70 4.43 7.62 12.38
N VAL A 71 4.75 6.33 12.22
CA VAL A 71 5.38 5.79 10.99
C VAL A 71 4.32 5.62 9.91
N GLU A 72 4.58 6.09 8.69
CA GLU A 72 3.68 5.86 7.55
C GLU A 72 3.67 4.37 7.21
N VAL A 73 2.48 3.75 7.12
CA VAL A 73 2.35 2.34 6.77
C VAL A 73 1.64 2.22 5.44
N SER A 74 2.42 1.85 4.41
CA SER A 74 1.89 1.61 3.07
C SER A 74 1.68 0.11 2.81
N LEU A 75 0.81 -0.20 1.86
CA LEU A 75 0.64 -1.54 1.30
C LEU A 75 1.07 -1.53 -0.16
N ARG A 76 2.09 -2.31 -0.52
CA ARG A 76 2.39 -2.59 -1.93
C ARG A 76 1.61 -3.81 -2.38
N ILE A 77 0.70 -3.60 -3.32
CA ILE A 77 -0.06 -4.67 -3.98
C ILE A 77 0.74 -5.27 -5.13
N ASN A 78 0.27 -6.38 -5.68
CA ASN A 78 0.75 -6.88 -6.96
C ASN A 78 0.35 -5.95 -8.10
N ASP A 79 1.03 -6.06 -9.24
CA ASP A 79 0.71 -5.30 -10.46
C ASP A 79 -0.79 -5.35 -10.76
N VAL A 80 -1.43 -4.18 -10.82
CA VAL A 80 -2.87 -4.00 -11.03
C VAL A 80 -3.35 -4.54 -12.38
N LYS A 81 -2.45 -4.69 -13.35
CA LYS A 81 -2.72 -5.34 -14.64
C LYS A 81 -2.93 -6.85 -14.52
N THR A 82 -2.51 -7.45 -13.41
CA THR A 82 -2.62 -8.90 -13.15
C THR A 82 -3.86 -9.24 -12.32
N THR A 83 -4.31 -10.50 -12.40
CA THR A 83 -5.38 -11.01 -11.53
C THR A 83 -5.02 -10.87 -10.04
N LEU A 84 -3.75 -11.05 -9.68
CA LEU A 84 -3.30 -10.90 -8.29
C LEU A 84 -3.51 -9.47 -7.77
N GLY A 85 -3.12 -8.46 -8.55
CA GLY A 85 -3.30 -7.05 -8.16
C GLY A 85 -4.77 -6.65 -8.06
N GLN A 86 -5.61 -7.14 -8.99
CA GLN A 86 -7.05 -6.93 -8.92
C GLN A 86 -7.68 -7.58 -7.69
N THR A 87 -7.25 -8.79 -7.33
CA THR A 87 -7.68 -9.46 -6.09
C THR A 87 -7.19 -8.71 -4.85
N ASP A 88 -5.94 -8.25 -4.81
CA ASP A 88 -5.42 -7.45 -3.70
C ASP A 88 -6.27 -6.20 -3.44
N LEU A 89 -6.60 -5.47 -4.51
CA LEU A 89 -7.41 -4.24 -4.45
C LEU A 89 -8.84 -4.53 -3.99
N THR A 90 -9.47 -5.59 -4.53
CA THR A 90 -10.83 -6.00 -4.16
C THR A 90 -10.91 -6.41 -2.68
N GLU A 91 -9.97 -7.24 -2.21
CA GLU A 91 -9.94 -7.70 -0.82
C GLU A 91 -9.59 -6.56 0.16
N LEU A 92 -8.73 -5.62 -0.24
CA LEU A 92 -8.48 -4.41 0.54
C LEU A 92 -9.76 -3.62 0.74
N ILE A 93 -10.56 -3.43 -0.31
CA ILE A 93 -11.86 -2.73 -0.23
C ILE A 93 -12.83 -3.49 0.69
N ASN A 94 -12.99 -4.79 0.47
CA ASN A 94 -13.96 -5.60 1.21
C ASN A 94 -13.61 -5.77 2.70
N SER A 95 -12.31 -5.80 3.03
CA SER A 95 -11.86 -6.00 4.42
C SER A 95 -12.11 -4.81 5.33
N GLY A 96 -12.34 -3.61 4.76
CA GLY A 96 -12.38 -2.36 5.51
C GLY A 96 -11.02 -1.88 6.04
N ALA A 97 -9.95 -2.68 5.88
CA ALA A 97 -8.60 -2.29 6.26
C ALA A 97 -8.15 -1.04 5.46
N ARG A 98 -7.28 -0.24 6.08
CA ARG A 98 -6.85 1.05 5.52
C ARG A 98 -5.36 1.29 5.79
N PRO A 99 -4.47 1.12 4.78
CA PRO A 99 -3.11 1.63 4.86
C PRO A 99 -3.12 3.17 4.77
N ASP A 100 -1.99 3.79 5.08
CA ASP A 100 -1.83 5.24 4.96
C ASP A 100 -1.57 5.65 3.51
N ALA A 101 -0.97 4.75 2.71
CA ALA A 101 -0.83 4.87 1.27
C ALA A 101 -0.90 3.49 0.59
N LEU A 102 -1.35 3.46 -0.66
CA LEU A 102 -1.29 2.29 -1.54
C LEU A 102 -0.13 2.44 -2.51
N MET A 103 0.76 1.45 -2.56
CA MET A 103 1.89 1.45 -3.48
C MET A 103 1.58 0.58 -4.71
N LEU A 104 1.73 1.18 -5.89
CA LEU A 104 1.47 0.56 -7.19
C LEU A 104 2.81 0.23 -7.87
N PRO A 105 3.14 -1.06 -8.05
CA PRO A 105 4.33 -1.48 -8.77
C PRO A 105 4.12 -1.38 -10.29
N LYS A 106 5.22 -1.33 -11.05
CA LYS A 106 5.24 -1.53 -12.51
C LYS A 106 4.28 -0.64 -13.31
N VAL A 107 4.04 0.59 -12.83
CA VAL A 107 3.13 1.52 -13.51
C VAL A 107 3.77 2.06 -14.78
N SER A 108 3.10 1.84 -15.91
CA SER A 108 3.60 2.25 -17.24
C SER A 108 2.88 3.47 -17.82
N GLY A 109 1.76 3.88 -17.23
CA GLY A 109 0.95 5.00 -17.72
C GLY A 109 -0.17 5.41 -16.77
N GLU A 110 -0.78 6.55 -17.08
CA GLU A 110 -1.83 7.16 -16.25
C GLU A 110 -3.12 6.33 -16.15
N ASP A 111 -3.42 5.49 -17.14
CA ASP A 111 -4.64 4.68 -17.17
C ASP A 111 -4.69 3.69 -15.99
N GLU A 112 -3.54 3.17 -15.58
CA GLU A 112 -3.42 2.28 -14.42
C GLU A 112 -3.74 3.03 -13.12
N ILE A 113 -3.28 4.28 -13.00
CA ILE A 113 -3.56 5.14 -11.84
C ILE A 113 -5.05 5.48 -11.78
N LYS A 114 -5.63 5.94 -12.90
CA LYS A 114 -7.05 6.28 -13.00
C LYS A 114 -7.96 5.08 -12.71
N HIS A 115 -7.55 3.89 -13.13
CA HIS A 115 -8.27 2.66 -12.83
C HIS A 115 -8.31 2.41 -11.31
N VAL A 116 -7.16 2.48 -10.64
CA VAL A 116 -7.08 2.32 -9.19
C VAL A 116 -7.90 3.39 -8.46
N GLU A 117 -7.78 4.66 -8.84
CA GLU A 117 -8.55 5.75 -8.26
C GLU A 117 -10.07 5.54 -8.40
N SER A 118 -10.52 5.10 -9.57
CA SER A 118 -11.93 4.78 -9.83
C SER A 118 -12.45 3.65 -8.93
N VAL A 119 -11.65 2.60 -8.76
CA VAL A 119 -11.98 1.47 -7.88
C VAL A 119 -12.02 1.91 -6.41
N LEU A 120 -11.07 2.75 -5.97
CA LEU A 120 -11.02 3.28 -4.60
C LEU A 120 -12.11 4.31 -4.30
N ALA A 121 -12.55 5.09 -5.30
CA ALA A 121 -13.61 6.08 -5.14
C ALA A 121 -14.93 5.47 -4.65
N SER A 122 -15.14 4.16 -4.88
CA SER A 122 -16.27 3.40 -4.32
C SER A 122 -16.33 3.44 -2.78
N ARG A 123 -15.22 3.73 -2.09
CA ARG A 123 -15.13 3.85 -0.63
C ARG A 123 -15.41 5.27 -0.11
N SER A 124 -15.66 6.26 -0.97
CA SER A 124 -15.81 7.69 -0.57
C SER A 124 -14.63 8.25 0.24
N GLU A 125 -13.44 7.68 0.08
CA GLU A 125 -12.22 8.07 0.78
C GLU A 125 -11.08 8.27 -0.22
N THR A 126 -10.27 9.31 -0.01
CA THR A 126 -9.00 9.46 -0.71
C THR A 126 -7.94 8.60 -0.02
N LEU A 127 -7.24 7.77 -0.81
CA LEU A 127 -6.09 6.98 -0.36
C LEU A 127 -4.87 7.43 -1.18
N PRO A 128 -3.84 8.03 -0.55
CA PRO A 128 -2.62 8.42 -1.24
C PRO A 128 -2.00 7.26 -2.02
N LEU A 129 -1.56 7.53 -3.24
CA LEU A 129 -0.89 6.55 -4.11
C LEU A 129 0.61 6.83 -4.15
N ILE A 130 1.42 5.78 -3.95
CA ILE A 130 2.87 5.79 -4.21
C ILE A 130 3.09 4.96 -5.47
N VAL A 131 3.56 5.59 -6.54
CA VAL A 131 3.72 4.94 -7.85
C VAL A 131 5.18 4.56 -8.06
N GLN A 132 5.47 3.28 -8.30
CA GLN A 132 6.80 2.83 -8.70
C GLN A 132 6.93 2.83 -10.22
N ILE A 133 7.94 3.55 -10.72
CA ILE A 133 8.34 3.56 -12.12
C ILE A 133 9.50 2.57 -12.27
N GLU A 134 9.21 1.37 -12.76
CA GLU A 134 10.14 0.24 -12.79
C GLU A 134 9.93 -0.68 -14.01
N THR A 135 9.44 -0.11 -15.10
CA THR A 135 9.12 -0.79 -16.37
C THR A 135 10.21 -0.63 -17.42
#